data_AF-A0A8S1E3Q4-F1
#
_entry.id   AF-A0A8S1E3Q4-F1
#
_cell.length_a   1.000
_cell.length_b   1.000
_cell.length_c   1.000
_cell.angle_alpha   90.00
_cell.angle_beta   90.00
_cell.angle_gamma   90.00
#
_symmetry.space_group_name_H-M   'P 1'
#
loop_
_entity.id
_entity.type
_entity.pdbx_description
1 polymer ?
#
loop_
_entity_poly.entity_id
_entity_poly.type
_entity_poly.pdbx_seq_one_letter_code
_entity_poly.pdbx_strand_id
1 'polypeptide(L)'
;MFSTEDGSSTAHSCLVFHVLVSIFSLLEDTKFEHFKPVMDAYITGHFAAALVYKGLLSHVQQSSDLATTTEMQEPIQKIFRSLEYIFKFIIQSRLLFARATGCQYEENFKKDLLSVFAAINKMLNQPGEVILPTQ
;
A
#
# COMPACT_ATOMS: atom_id res chain seq x y z
N MET A 1 15.38 -7.66 3.50
CA MET A 1 14.29 -7.93 2.54
C MET A 1 12.98 -7.41 3.13
N PHE A 2 12.00 -6.99 2.33
CA PHE A 2 10.73 -6.44 2.87
C PHE A 2 9.89 -7.48 3.62
N SER A 3 9.96 -8.75 3.21
CA SER A 3 9.27 -9.86 3.89
C SER A 3 10.24 -11.00 4.14
N THR A 4 9.91 -11.85 5.10
CA THR A 4 10.52 -13.17 5.32
C THR A 4 10.05 -14.16 4.24
N GLU A 5 10.61 -15.38 4.25
CA GLU A 5 10.28 -16.44 3.28
C GLU A 5 8.81 -16.90 3.34
N ASP A 6 8.16 -16.74 4.49
CA ASP A 6 6.73 -16.99 4.70
C ASP A 6 5.84 -15.77 4.38
N GLY A 7 6.46 -14.63 4.06
CA GLY A 7 5.80 -13.37 3.72
C GLY A 7 5.46 -12.49 4.92
N SER A 8 5.98 -12.81 6.11
CA SER A 8 5.83 -12.01 7.32
C SER A 8 6.72 -10.75 7.28
N SER A 9 6.36 -9.74 8.05
CA SER A 9 7.14 -8.51 8.17
C SER A 9 8.48 -8.75 8.87
N THR A 10 9.49 -8.00 8.44
CA THR A 10 10.82 -7.91 9.06
C THR A 10 10.93 -6.62 9.87
N ALA A 11 12.03 -6.48 10.62
CA ALA A 11 12.37 -5.23 11.32
C ALA A 11 12.45 -3.99 10.41
N HIS A 12 12.63 -4.16 9.09
CA HIS A 12 12.75 -3.07 8.13
C HIS A 12 11.48 -2.80 7.33
N SER A 13 10.44 -3.64 7.44
CA SER A 13 9.24 -3.53 6.60
C SER A 13 8.53 -2.18 6.75
N CYS A 14 8.43 -1.68 7.98
CA CYS A 14 7.83 -0.39 8.26
C CYS A 14 8.61 0.77 7.62
N LEU A 15 9.95 0.75 7.72
CA LEU A 15 10.81 1.77 7.09
C LEU A 15 10.68 1.75 5.57
N VAL A 16 10.71 0.56 4.96
CA VAL A 16 10.55 0.42 3.51
C VAL A 16 9.16 0.87 3.07
N PHE A 17 8.11 0.56 3.83
CA PHE A 17 6.76 1.05 3.56
C PHE A 17 6.69 2.58 3.56
N HIS A 18 7.27 3.25 4.56
CA HIS A 18 7.32 4.72 4.61
C HIS A 18 8.09 5.32 3.43
N VAL A 19 9.18 4.68 2.98
CA VAL A 19 9.91 5.10 1.79
C VAL A 19 9.06 4.94 0.53
N LEU A 20 8.32 3.84 0.38
CA LEU A 20 7.41 3.63 -0.74
C LEU A 20 6.29 4.68 -0.76
N VAL A 21 5.65 4.94 0.37
CA VAL A 21 4.64 6.00 0.51
C VAL A 21 5.23 7.34 0.09
N SER A 22 6.45 7.66 0.54
CA SER A 22 7.13 8.90 0.17
C SER A 22 7.36 8.99 -1.33
N ILE A 23 7.96 7.96 -1.96
CA ILE A 23 8.23 7.93 -3.41
C ILE A 23 6.93 8.06 -4.21
N PHE A 24 5.90 7.29 -3.89
CA PHE A 24 4.65 7.30 -4.65
C PHE A 24 3.85 8.59 -4.43
N SER A 25 3.93 9.19 -3.24
CA SER A 25 3.31 10.50 -3.01
C SER A 25 3.94 11.61 -3.86
N LEU A 26 5.22 11.46 -4.26
CA LEU A 26 5.87 12.38 -5.19
C LEU A 26 5.34 12.21 -6.62
N LEU A 27 4.95 11.00 -7.03
CA LEU A 27 4.43 10.76 -8.39
C LEU A 27 3.12 11.49 -8.66
N GLU A 28 2.38 11.89 -7.62
CA GLU A 28 1.18 12.73 -7.74
C GLU A 28 1.49 14.21 -8.01
N ASP A 29 2.74 14.63 -7.89
CA ASP A 29 3.16 15.98 -8.28
C ASP A 29 3.47 16.02 -9.78
N THR A 30 2.89 17.00 -10.47
CA THR A 30 3.09 17.23 -11.91
C THR A 30 4.57 17.27 -12.32
N LYS A 31 5.49 17.73 -11.46
CA LYS A 31 6.93 17.72 -11.78
C LYS A 31 7.52 16.32 -11.97
N PHE A 32 6.84 15.30 -11.44
CA PHE A 32 7.26 13.90 -11.49
C PHE A 32 6.35 13.03 -12.36
N GLU A 33 5.40 13.61 -13.09
CA GLU A 33 4.40 12.85 -13.86
C GLU A 33 5.05 11.93 -14.92
N HIS A 34 6.16 12.35 -15.52
CA HIS A 34 6.91 11.56 -16.51
C HIS A 34 7.57 10.31 -15.93
N PHE A 35 7.64 10.16 -14.60
CA PHE A 35 8.08 8.93 -13.95
C PHE A 35 6.96 7.90 -13.81
N LYS A 36 5.68 8.30 -13.95
CA LYS A 36 4.54 7.37 -13.86
C LYS A 36 4.66 6.20 -14.86
N PRO A 37 4.95 6.42 -16.16
CA PRO A 37 5.14 5.34 -17.13
C PRO A 37 6.32 4.41 -16.80
N VAL A 38 7.40 4.97 -16.24
CA VAL A 38 8.58 4.19 -15.83
C VAL A 38 8.22 3.26 -14.66
N MET A 39 7.47 3.76 -13.68
CA MET A 39 6.99 2.97 -12.56
C MET A 39 6.04 1.86 -13.02
N ASP A 40 5.11 2.15 -13.93
CA ASP A 40 4.19 1.16 -14.46
C ASP A 40 4.91 0.05 -15.26
N ALA A 41 5.92 0.41 -16.06
CA ALA A 41 6.78 -0.54 -16.76
C ALA A 41 7.57 -1.42 -15.78
N TYR A 42 8.08 -0.84 -14.69
CA TYR A 42 8.77 -1.60 -13.65
C TYR A 42 7.83 -2.60 -12.96
N ILE A 43 6.63 -2.17 -12.55
CA ILE A 43 5.67 -3.04 -11.87
C ILE A 43 5.32 -4.22 -12.78
N THR A 44 4.97 -3.96 -14.04
CA THR A 44 4.50 -4.99 -14.97
C THR A 44 5.61 -5.91 -15.49
N GLY A 45 6.81 -5.38 -15.74
CA GLY A 45 7.89 -6.09 -16.42
C GLY A 45 9.05 -6.59 -15.55
N HIS A 46 9.28 -5.96 -14.39
CA HIS A 46 10.51 -6.20 -13.61
C HIS A 46 10.28 -6.59 -12.16
N PHE A 47 9.13 -6.23 -11.59
CA PHE A 47 8.83 -6.57 -10.21
C PHE A 47 8.71 -8.09 -10.04
N ALA A 48 9.43 -8.64 -9.05
CA ALA A 48 9.57 -10.09 -8.86
C ALA A 48 9.27 -10.56 -7.42
N ALA A 49 8.86 -9.65 -6.53
CA ALA A 49 8.67 -9.99 -5.11
C ALA A 49 7.24 -10.50 -4.85
N ALA A 50 7.06 -11.82 -4.92
CA ALA A 50 5.74 -12.46 -4.86
C ALA A 50 5.03 -12.35 -3.49
N LEU A 51 5.76 -12.26 -2.37
CA LEU A 51 5.18 -12.30 -1.02
C LEU A 51 4.95 -10.93 -0.38
N VAL A 52 5.38 -9.85 -1.04
CA VAL A 52 5.36 -8.49 -0.49
C VAL A 52 3.93 -7.96 -0.26
N TYR A 53 2.94 -8.45 -1.02
CA TYR A 53 1.54 -8.04 -0.88
C TYR A 53 1.00 -8.18 0.55
N LYS A 54 1.42 -9.21 1.29
CA LYS A 54 0.97 -9.45 2.68
C LYS A 54 1.38 -8.30 3.59
N GLY A 55 2.66 -7.94 3.53
CA GLY A 55 3.19 -6.83 4.32
C GLY A 55 2.60 -5.49 3.86
N LEU A 56 2.44 -5.25 2.56
CA LEU A 56 1.82 -4.02 2.07
C LEU A 56 0.37 -3.87 2.56
N LEU A 57 -0.46 -4.92 2.44
CA LEU A 57 -1.83 -4.90 2.97
C LEU A 57 -1.85 -4.60 4.47
N SER A 58 -1.01 -5.31 5.24
CA SER A 58 -0.92 -5.12 6.69
C SER A 58 -0.53 -3.68 7.08
N HIS A 59 0.45 -3.07 6.41
CA HIS A 59 0.87 -1.71 6.73
C HIS A 59 -0.14 -0.65 6.27
N VAL A 60 -0.86 -0.86 5.15
CA VAL A 60 -1.96 0.02 4.74
C VAL A 60 -3.08 -0.03 5.77
N GLN A 61 -3.45 -1.22 6.26
CA GLN A 61 -4.45 -1.39 7.31
C GLN A 61 -4.02 -0.66 8.60
N GLN A 62 -2.81 -0.96 9.10
CA GLN A 62 -2.28 -0.35 10.31
C GLN A 62 -2.22 1.19 10.21
N SER A 63 -1.79 1.70 9.05
CA SER A 63 -1.73 3.15 8.82
C SER A 63 -3.12 3.79 8.85
N SER A 64 -4.12 3.11 8.28
CA SER A 64 -5.53 3.55 8.29
C SER A 64 -6.14 3.50 9.69
N ASP A 65 -5.76 2.51 10.51
CA ASP A 65 -6.21 2.41 11.90
C ASP A 65 -5.57 3.49 12.79
N LEU A 66 -4.26 3.76 12.66
CA LEU A 66 -3.56 4.81 13.39
C LEU A 66 -4.05 6.22 13.04
N ALA A 67 -4.44 6.42 11.78
CA ALA A 67 -5.07 7.64 11.31
C ALA A 67 -6.37 7.98 12.05
N THR A 68 -7.06 6.99 12.63
CA THR A 68 -8.27 7.22 13.43
C THR A 68 -8.01 7.61 14.88
N THR A 69 -6.77 7.48 15.36
CA THR A 69 -6.43 7.65 16.78
C THR A 69 -5.48 8.82 17.06
N THR A 70 -4.77 9.31 16.05
CA THR A 70 -3.72 10.32 16.22
C THR A 70 -4.01 11.55 15.35
N GLU A 71 -3.87 12.76 15.90
CA GLU A 71 -4.01 14.06 15.19
C GLU A 71 -2.89 14.33 14.15
N MET A 72 -2.26 13.30 13.60
CA MET A 72 -1.20 13.41 12.60
C MET A 72 -1.82 13.45 11.20
N GLN A 73 -2.23 14.64 10.76
CA GLN A 73 -2.89 14.86 9.47
C GLN A 73 -1.96 14.72 8.25
N GLU A 74 -0.69 15.14 8.36
CA GLU A 74 0.26 15.09 7.23
C GLU A 74 0.61 13.66 6.73
N PRO A 75 0.77 12.64 7.59
CA PRO A 75 0.98 11.25 7.15
C PRO A 75 -0.16 10.69 6.31
N ILE A 76 -1.41 10.99 6.66
CA ILE A 76 -2.61 10.45 6.00
C ILE A 76 -2.66 10.85 4.53
N GLN A 77 -2.48 12.13 4.22
CA GLN A 77 -2.58 12.61 2.85
C GLN A 77 -1.51 11.98 1.94
N LYS A 78 -0.29 11.79 2.46
CA LYS A 78 0.78 11.10 1.72
C LYS A 78 0.43 9.64 1.46
N ILE A 79 -0.13 8.95 2.45
CA ILE A 79 -0.61 7.58 2.29
C ILE A 79 -1.68 7.52 1.20
N PHE A 80 -2.69 8.39 1.23
CA PHE A 80 -3.74 8.46 0.20
C PHE A 80 -3.18 8.70 -1.20
N ARG A 81 -2.29 9.69 -1.35
CA ARG A 81 -1.61 9.98 -2.63
C ARG A 81 -0.81 8.79 -3.14
N SER A 82 -0.28 7.95 -2.25
CA SER A 82 0.47 6.76 -2.62
C SER A 82 -0.37 5.53 -2.94
N LEU A 83 -1.67 5.50 -2.60
CA LEU A 83 -2.49 4.28 -2.62
C LEU A 83 -2.56 3.64 -4.01
N GLU A 84 -2.66 4.44 -5.08
CA GLU A 84 -2.73 3.91 -6.45
C GLU A 84 -1.55 2.97 -6.72
N TYR A 85 -0.33 3.43 -6.49
CA TYR A 85 0.87 2.64 -6.71
C TYR A 85 1.03 1.52 -5.68
N ILE A 86 0.69 1.74 -4.41
CA ILE A 86 0.70 0.67 -3.40
C ILE A 86 -0.20 -0.49 -3.85
N PHE A 87 -1.41 -0.22 -4.34
CA PHE A 87 -2.32 -1.25 -4.85
C PHE A 87 -1.81 -1.90 -6.12
N LYS A 88 -1.19 -1.16 -7.06
CA LYS A 88 -0.53 -1.76 -8.23
C LYS A 88 0.54 -2.79 -7.81
N PHE A 89 1.34 -2.47 -6.80
CA PHE A 89 2.34 -3.41 -6.24
C PHE A 89 1.70 -4.60 -5.52
N ILE A 90 0.64 -4.38 -4.72
CA ILE A 90 -0.12 -5.46 -4.06
C ILE A 90 -0.66 -6.45 -5.09
N ILE A 91 -1.32 -5.95 -6.13
CA ILE A 91 -1.92 -6.76 -7.20
C ILE A 91 -0.83 -7.53 -7.93
N GLN A 92 0.25 -6.87 -8.34
CA GLN A 92 1.33 -7.53 -9.07
C GLN A 92 2.02 -8.61 -8.21
N SER A 93 2.33 -8.31 -6.95
CA SER A 93 2.86 -9.29 -6.01
C SER A 93 1.92 -10.49 -5.86
N ARG A 94 0.61 -10.26 -5.75
CA ARG A 94 -0.39 -11.34 -5.67
C ARG A 94 -0.45 -12.19 -6.94
N LEU A 95 -0.36 -11.58 -8.13
CA LEU A 95 -0.35 -12.31 -9.41
C LEU A 95 0.88 -13.21 -9.52
N LEU A 96 2.06 -12.73 -9.12
CA LEU A 96 3.29 -13.54 -9.06
C LEU A 96 3.12 -14.72 -8.12
N PHE A 97 2.57 -14.49 -6.92
CA PHE A 97 2.31 -15.56 -5.96
C PHE A 97 1.27 -16.56 -6.45
N ALA A 98 0.20 -16.10 -7.10
CA ALA A 98 -0.83 -16.95 -7.70
C ALA A 98 -0.22 -17.89 -8.75
N ARG A 99 0.65 -17.34 -9.61
CA ARG A 99 1.35 -18.13 -10.63
C ARG A 99 2.28 -19.17 -10.00
N ALA A 100 3.00 -18.80 -8.94
CA ALA A 100 3.93 -19.72 -8.26
C ALA A 100 3.22 -20.83 -7.47
N THR A 101 1.99 -20.60 -7.00
CA THR A 101 1.26 -21.53 -6.10
C THR A 101 0.07 -22.22 -6.75
N GLY A 102 -0.23 -21.95 -8.02
CA GLY A 102 -1.41 -22.51 -8.69
C GLY A 102 -2.72 -21.95 -8.10
N CYS A 103 -2.77 -20.63 -7.89
CA CYS A 103 -3.94 -19.90 -7.36
C CYS A 103 -4.37 -20.24 -5.93
N GLN A 104 -3.51 -20.90 -5.14
CA GLN A 104 -3.78 -21.08 -3.71
C GLN A 104 -3.86 -19.73 -2.95
N TYR A 105 -4.41 -19.79 -1.74
CA TYR A 105 -4.54 -18.65 -0.80
C TYR A 105 -5.41 -17.50 -1.31
N GLU A 106 -6.31 -17.74 -2.27
CA GLU A 106 -7.19 -16.71 -2.81
C GLU A 106 -8.13 -16.14 -1.74
N GLU A 107 -8.74 -17.00 -0.92
CA GLU A 107 -9.64 -16.58 0.15
C GLU A 107 -8.91 -15.79 1.24
N ASN A 108 -7.68 -16.15 1.58
CA ASN A 108 -6.84 -15.37 2.50
C ASN A 108 -6.59 -13.97 1.93
N PHE A 109 -6.19 -13.88 0.65
CA PHE A 109 -5.98 -12.59 0.00
C PHE A 109 -7.24 -11.72 -0.01
N LYS A 110 -8.40 -12.30 -0.35
CA LYS A 110 -9.69 -11.58 -0.33
C LYS A 110 -10.02 -11.07 1.07
N LYS A 111 -9.82 -11.90 2.10
CA LYS A 111 -10.04 -11.52 3.50
C LYS A 111 -9.15 -10.33 3.89
N ASP A 112 -7.85 -10.41 3.62
CA ASP A 112 -6.90 -9.35 3.97
C ASP A 112 -7.23 -8.04 3.22
N LEU A 113 -7.61 -8.14 1.94
CA LEU A 113 -8.03 -6.99 1.13
C LEU A 113 -9.31 -6.34 1.67
N LEU A 114 -10.30 -7.15 2.08
CA LEU A 114 -11.52 -6.65 2.71
C LEU A 114 -11.23 -5.98 4.05
N SER A 115 -10.31 -6.51 4.86
CA SER A 115 -9.88 -5.88 6.10
C SER A 115 -9.23 -4.51 5.87
N VAL A 116 -8.39 -4.37 4.83
CA VAL A 116 -7.84 -3.07 4.42
C VAL A 116 -8.94 -2.09 4.05
N PHE A 117 -9.90 -2.49 3.20
CA PHE A 117 -10.99 -1.59 2.81
C PHE A 117 -11.89 -1.22 3.99
N ALA A 118 -12.13 -2.14 4.93
CA ALA A 118 -12.86 -1.84 6.15
C ALA A 118 -12.14 -0.77 7.00
N ALA A 119 -10.80 -0.87 7.15
CA ALA A 119 -10.00 0.11 7.87
C ALA A 119 -10.01 1.49 7.18
N ILE A 120 -9.83 1.53 5.85
CA ILE A 120 -9.93 2.77 5.07
C ILE A 120 -11.32 3.40 5.21
N ASN A 121 -12.40 2.61 5.10
CA ASN A 121 -13.77 3.09 5.26
C ASN A 121 -14.01 3.65 6.67
N LYS A 122 -13.52 2.98 7.71
CA LYS A 122 -13.62 3.46 9.09
C LYS A 122 -12.91 4.81 9.26
N MET A 123 -11.73 4.97 8.65
CA MET A 123 -10.97 6.21 8.65
C MET A 123 -11.70 7.34 7.92
N LEU A 124 -12.23 7.09 6.72
CA LEU A 124 -12.97 8.09 5.94
C LEU A 124 -14.26 8.57 6.61
N ASN A 125 -14.87 7.75 7.48
CA ASN A 125 -16.07 8.10 8.22
C ASN A 125 -15.81 8.92 9.51
N GLN A 126 -14.56 9.34 9.77
CA GLN A 126 -14.25 10.25 10.87
C GLN A 126 -14.62 11.71 10.50
N PRO A 127 -15.17 12.52 11.43
CA PRO A 127 -15.62 13.89 11.14
C PRO A 127 -14.49 14.77 10.57
N GLY A 128 -14.84 15.50 9.50
CA GLY A 128 -13.95 15.96 8.43
C GLY A 128 -13.01 17.14 8.69
N GLU A 129 -12.58 17.41 9.91
CA GLU A 129 -11.49 18.37 10.15
C GLU A 129 -10.10 17.76 9.84
N VAL A 130 -10.05 16.45 9.61
CA VAL A 130 -8.81 15.65 9.60
C VAL A 130 -8.30 15.28 8.20
N ILE A 131 -9.11 15.39 7.13
CA ILE A 131 -8.81 14.73 5.84
C ILE A 131 -8.65 15.67 4.64
N LEU A 132 -9.32 16.84 4.61
CA LEU A 132 -9.18 17.81 3.53
C LEU A 132 -9.20 19.24 4.11
N PRO A 133 -8.19 20.10 3.83
CA PRO A 133 -8.35 21.52 4.08
C PRO A 133 -9.49 22.00 3.18
N THR A 134 -10.58 22.47 3.77
CA THR A 134 -11.61 23.19 3.03
C THR A 134 -11.00 24.53 2.63
N GLN A 135 -10.59 24.65 1.36
CA GLN A 135 -10.28 25.93 0.75
C GLN A 135 -11.56 26.58 0.23
#